data_AF-A0A3M1R777-F1
#
_entry.id   AF-A0A3M1R777-F1
#
_cell.length_a   1.000
_cell.length_b   1.000
_cell.length_c   1.000
_cell.angle_alpha   90.00
_cell.angle_beta   90.00
_cell.angle_gamma   90.00
#
_symmetry.space_group_name_H-M   'P 1'
#
loop_
_entity.id
_entity.type
_entity.pdbx_description
1 polymer ?
#
loop_
_entity_poly.entity_id
_entity_poly.type
_entity_poly.pdbx_seq_one_letter_code
_entity_poly.pdbx_strand_id
1 'polypeptide(L)'
;MCSRRERLARLRVFVRSCLGQTMPPFVGSASIVPRTSGQSPSKSTRSAVWSLSRTAVLLCCALTGSAIGCATLMEPLGGPRTVRPTALHVPSPLDADDLSAESSADAASLPTNETAPSSQTVDVVDSTAKEGDLKLGKRDLSQAPNNLWKALKPSNDRDWSPDQAVLPWAEFHGNEVTVHNIRFCKYRTAEDYTVDYYDATYNLDDLETIDLIAMPFLASPTLAHMMMSFGFRDGRYLGVSVEIRKEKGESYAPLKGVMRQFELMYVVGDERDLIRLCTDHYLNGVYLYPVLASKEEVRAVFVDTMQRVNKLRSRPEFYNTFTNNCTTNIVRHFNRAGYRKIPYTYEVLLPGLFPELAHRLGMIDTDLSFPQTKLNARINRLAYLYGDDPDFSRKIRMNWPCRR
;
A
#
# COMPACT_ATOMS: atom_id res chain seq x y z
N MET A 1 5.45 -27.80 12.17
CA MET A 1 4.37 -27.62 13.18
C MET A 1 4.98 -27.45 14.56
N CYS A 2 4.46 -26.52 15.37
CA CYS A 2 4.97 -26.20 16.71
C CYS A 2 4.03 -26.74 17.79
N SER A 3 4.57 -27.40 18.83
CA SER A 3 3.76 -28.09 19.83
C SER A 3 2.92 -27.13 20.68
N ARG A 4 1.85 -27.65 21.30
CA ARG A 4 1.04 -26.89 22.27
C ARG A 4 1.88 -26.45 23.49
N ARG A 5 2.96 -27.16 23.81
CA ARG A 5 3.92 -26.80 24.87
C ARG A 5 4.79 -25.60 24.48
N GLU A 6 5.35 -25.58 23.27
CA GLU A 6 6.18 -24.47 22.79
C GLU A 6 5.39 -23.17 22.61
N ARG A 7 4.13 -23.25 22.15
CA ARG A 7 3.21 -22.10 22.10
C ARG A 7 3.04 -21.45 23.49
N LEU A 8 2.83 -22.27 24.53
CA LEU A 8 2.76 -21.81 25.92
C LEU A 8 4.11 -21.29 26.45
N ALA A 9 5.24 -21.88 26.04
CA ALA A 9 6.58 -21.44 26.43
C ALA A 9 6.92 -20.05 25.88
N ARG A 10 6.70 -19.81 24.58
CA ARG A 10 6.96 -18.49 23.95
C ARG A 10 6.06 -17.40 24.53
N LEU A 11 4.81 -17.70 24.83
CA LEU A 11 3.89 -16.75 25.48
C LEU A 11 4.39 -16.34 26.88
N ARG A 12 4.95 -17.27 27.66
CA ARG A 12 5.54 -16.98 28.98
C ARG A 12 6.81 -16.12 28.90
N VAL A 13 7.63 -16.29 27.86
CA VAL A 13 8.80 -15.43 27.62
C VAL A 13 8.37 -14.01 27.28
N PHE A 14 7.38 -13.85 26.40
CA PHE A 14 6.84 -12.53 26.03
C PHE A 14 6.27 -11.77 27.25
N VAL A 15 5.43 -12.42 28.06
CA VAL A 15 4.87 -11.81 29.28
C VAL A 15 5.96 -11.41 30.28
N ARG A 16 7.01 -12.24 30.47
CA ARG A 16 8.17 -11.86 31.30
C ARG A 16 8.96 -10.66 30.75
N SER A 17 9.00 -10.46 29.44
CA SER A 17 9.67 -9.31 28.83
C SER A 17 8.88 -7.99 28.94
N CYS A 18 7.57 -8.05 29.20
CA CYS A 18 6.71 -6.86 29.30
C CYS A 18 6.41 -6.44 30.75
N LEU A 19 6.54 -7.34 31.74
CA LEU A 19 6.27 -7.06 33.16
C LEU A 19 7.56 -7.07 33.98
N GLY A 20 8.47 -6.16 33.61
CA GLY A 20 9.76 -5.94 34.28
C GLY A 20 9.67 -5.10 35.57
N GLN A 21 8.78 -5.45 36.51
CA GLN A 21 8.82 -4.93 37.89
C GLN A 21 8.03 -5.83 38.86
N THR A 22 8.61 -6.06 40.04
CA THR A 22 8.01 -6.88 41.11
C THR A 22 7.15 -6.05 42.05
N MET A 23 5.93 -6.51 42.34
CA MET A 23 5.14 -6.05 43.49
C MET A 23 4.60 -7.23 44.31
N PRO A 24 4.47 -7.10 45.64
CA PRO A 24 4.01 -8.16 46.54
C PRO A 24 2.49 -8.42 46.42
N PRO A 25 1.99 -9.58 46.88
CA PRO A 25 0.59 -9.97 46.71
C PRO A 25 -0.34 -9.20 47.64
N PHE A 26 -1.34 -8.52 47.08
CA PHE A 26 -2.49 -8.02 47.83
C PHE A 26 -3.58 -9.11 47.92
N VAL A 27 -3.98 -9.46 49.13
CA VAL A 27 -5.09 -10.40 49.37
C VAL A 27 -6.40 -9.61 49.41
N GLY A 28 -7.33 -9.91 48.49
CA GLY A 28 -8.62 -9.22 48.40
C GLY A 28 -9.69 -10.13 47.81
N SER A 29 -10.47 -10.77 48.68
CA SER A 29 -11.61 -11.61 48.30
C SER A 29 -12.86 -10.78 48.02
N ALA A 30 -13.40 -10.85 46.80
CA ALA A 30 -14.69 -10.28 46.43
C ALA A 30 -15.60 -11.37 45.86
N SER A 31 -16.70 -11.68 46.54
CA SER A 31 -17.59 -12.79 46.20
C SER A 31 -18.56 -12.44 45.07
N ILE A 32 -18.82 -13.42 44.19
CA ILE A 32 -19.87 -13.34 43.17
C ILE A 32 -21.24 -13.58 43.82
N VAL A 33 -22.22 -12.74 43.50
CA VAL A 33 -23.64 -12.99 43.78
C VAL A 33 -24.45 -12.83 42.48
N PRO A 34 -25.14 -13.88 41.98
CA PRO A 34 -25.97 -13.77 40.78
C PRO A 34 -27.38 -13.27 41.11
N ARG A 35 -28.05 -12.68 40.11
CA ARG A 35 -29.52 -12.54 40.08
C ARG A 35 -30.05 -12.91 38.69
N THR A 36 -31.29 -13.38 38.64
CA THR A 36 -31.79 -14.23 37.55
C THR A 36 -33.03 -13.66 36.84
N SER A 37 -33.20 -14.13 35.58
CA SER A 37 -34.48 -14.50 34.95
C SER A 37 -35.63 -13.48 34.76
N GLY A 38 -36.02 -13.30 33.50
CA GLY A 38 -37.39 -12.95 33.09
C GLY A 38 -37.70 -11.45 32.93
N GLN A 39 -38.63 -11.02 32.07
CA GLN A 39 -39.39 -11.70 30.99
C GLN A 39 -39.67 -10.67 29.86
N SER A 40 -40.04 -11.14 28.66
CA SER A 40 -40.70 -10.33 27.61
C SER A 40 -42.21 -10.59 27.60
N PRO A 41 -43.04 -9.72 27.00
CA PRO A 41 -43.56 -10.07 25.66
C PRO A 41 -43.95 -8.90 24.71
N SER A 42 -44.37 -9.31 23.50
CA SER A 42 -45.33 -8.66 22.57
C SER A 42 -45.00 -7.34 21.85
N LYS A 43 -44.54 -7.50 20.59
CA LYS A 43 -45.08 -6.95 19.32
C LYS A 43 -46.01 -5.72 19.37
N SER A 44 -45.70 -4.71 18.54
CA SER A 44 -46.72 -4.11 17.65
C SER A 44 -46.14 -3.65 16.29
N THR A 45 -47.06 -3.25 15.42
CA THR A 45 -47.09 -2.97 13.97
C THR A 45 -45.94 -2.24 13.24
N ARG A 46 -46.00 -2.33 11.89
CA ARG A 46 -45.11 -1.67 10.92
C ARG A 46 -45.37 -0.16 10.79
N SER A 47 -44.34 0.59 10.41
CA SER A 47 -44.47 1.68 9.45
C SER A 47 -43.23 1.69 8.53
N ALA A 48 -43.40 2.08 7.26
CA ALA A 48 -42.33 2.16 6.29
C ALA A 48 -42.21 3.60 5.79
N VAL A 49 -41.08 4.24 6.07
CA VAL A 49 -40.76 5.59 5.58
C VAL A 49 -39.39 5.54 4.92
N TRP A 50 -39.34 5.82 3.62
CA TRP A 50 -38.09 6.06 2.90
C TRP A 50 -37.63 7.49 3.19
N SER A 51 -36.41 7.66 3.72
CA SER A 51 -35.72 8.96 3.67
C SER A 51 -34.20 8.79 3.64
N LEU A 52 -33.63 9.05 2.46
CA LEU A 52 -32.29 9.52 2.14
C LEU A 52 -31.15 9.22 3.14
N SER A 53 -30.24 8.33 2.75
CA SER A 53 -28.95 8.14 3.42
C SER A 53 -28.09 9.41 3.38
N ARG A 54 -27.36 9.68 4.47
CA ARG A 54 -26.36 10.76 4.59
C ARG A 54 -25.27 10.72 3.51
N THR A 55 -25.09 9.59 2.83
CA THR A 55 -24.19 9.41 1.68
C THR A 55 -24.41 10.45 0.57
N ALA A 56 -25.65 10.92 0.36
CA ALA A 56 -25.97 11.85 -0.72
C ALA A 56 -25.42 13.28 -0.51
N VAL A 57 -25.28 13.73 0.74
CA VAL A 57 -24.90 15.12 1.05
C VAL A 57 -23.38 15.31 0.94
N LEU A 58 -22.59 14.35 1.43
CA LEU A 58 -21.13 14.44 1.41
C LEU A 58 -20.51 14.33 0.01
N LEU A 59 -21.21 13.74 -0.96
CA LEU A 59 -20.71 13.60 -2.33
C LEU A 59 -20.83 14.90 -3.15
N CYS A 60 -21.73 15.82 -2.77
CA CYS A 60 -21.98 17.05 -3.53
C CYS A 60 -20.93 18.14 -3.25
N CYS A 61 -20.50 18.29 -1.99
CA CYS A 61 -19.52 19.31 -1.58
C CYS A 61 -18.09 19.06 -2.12
N ALA A 62 -17.81 17.88 -2.68
CA ALA A 62 -16.49 17.52 -3.20
C ALA A 62 -16.27 17.90 -4.68
N LEU A 63 -17.29 18.41 -5.39
CA LEU A 63 -17.26 18.59 -6.85
C LEU A 63 -17.53 20.01 -7.35
N THR A 64 -17.82 20.98 -6.47
CA THR A 64 -18.27 22.34 -6.87
C THR A 64 -17.36 23.50 -6.42
N GLY A 65 -16.28 23.22 -5.67
CA GLY A 65 -15.15 24.15 -5.51
C GLY A 65 -15.44 25.54 -4.94
N SER A 66 -16.58 25.74 -4.26
CA SER A 66 -17.01 27.06 -3.75
C SER A 66 -17.34 27.01 -2.27
N ALA A 67 -16.66 27.83 -1.47
CA ALA A 67 -16.90 27.95 -0.03
C ALA A 67 -17.53 29.33 0.29
N ILE A 68 -18.86 29.39 0.37
CA ILE A 68 -19.62 30.52 0.94
C ILE A 68 -20.85 29.97 1.69
N GLY A 69 -21.07 30.49 2.90
CA GLY A 69 -22.42 30.77 3.43
C GLY A 69 -23.34 29.60 3.81
N CYS A 70 -23.07 28.93 4.94
CA CYS A 70 -24.17 28.53 5.82
C CYS A 70 -23.71 28.38 7.29
N ALA A 71 -24.00 29.39 8.11
CA ALA A 71 -23.71 29.40 9.54
C ALA A 71 -24.92 29.95 10.32
N THR A 72 -25.70 29.07 10.94
CA THR A 72 -26.63 29.37 12.05
C THR A 72 -27.21 28.06 12.61
N LEU A 73 -27.85 28.14 13.79
CA LEU A 73 -28.59 27.06 14.46
C LEU A 73 -27.77 25.85 14.97
N MET A 74 -27.01 26.07 16.05
CA MET A 74 -27.29 25.42 17.36
C MET A 74 -26.46 26.05 18.48
N GLU A 75 -27.11 26.42 19.58
CA GLU A 75 -26.45 26.84 20.83
C GLU A 75 -26.16 25.63 21.75
N PRO A 76 -25.19 25.76 22.69
CA PRO A 76 -24.60 24.61 23.37
C PRO A 76 -25.27 24.25 24.71
N LEU A 77 -25.12 22.97 25.12
CA LEU A 77 -25.39 22.53 26.49
C LEU A 77 -24.16 21.86 27.13
N GLY A 78 -23.62 22.52 28.17
CA GLY A 78 -22.92 21.88 29.29
C GLY A 78 -21.60 21.13 29.03
N GLY A 79 -20.47 21.85 29.03
CA GLY A 79 -19.12 21.28 29.20
C GLY A 79 -18.48 21.69 30.53
N PRO A 80 -18.01 20.76 31.40
CA PRO A 80 -17.45 21.10 32.70
C PRO A 80 -15.92 21.38 32.68
N ARG A 81 -15.55 22.58 33.12
CA ARG A 81 -14.26 23.04 33.70
C ARG A 81 -12.95 22.80 32.93
N THR A 82 -12.22 23.90 32.79
CA THR A 82 -10.84 23.98 32.28
C THR A 82 -9.79 23.56 33.31
N VAL A 83 -8.65 23.07 32.82
CA VAL A 83 -7.36 23.04 33.53
C VAL A 83 -6.32 23.67 32.60
N ARG A 84 -5.52 24.62 33.10
CA ARG A 84 -4.47 25.28 32.32
C ARG A 84 -3.18 24.42 32.31
N PRO A 85 -2.50 24.26 31.16
CA PRO A 85 -1.07 23.96 31.16
C PRO A 85 -0.26 25.23 31.46
N THR A 86 0.83 25.09 32.21
CA THR A 86 1.75 26.18 32.57
C THR A 86 2.69 26.50 31.39
N ALA A 87 3.05 27.77 31.21
CA ALA A 87 4.09 28.15 30.26
C ALA A 87 5.48 27.69 30.75
N LEU A 88 6.30 27.19 29.83
CA LEU A 88 7.73 26.93 30.07
C LEU A 88 8.55 27.84 29.16
N HIS A 89 9.54 28.49 29.76
CA HIS A 89 10.41 29.47 29.14
C HIS A 89 11.75 28.81 28.81
N VAL A 90 12.31 29.09 27.63
CA VAL A 90 13.62 28.57 27.19
C VAL A 90 14.47 29.75 26.72
N PRO A 91 15.66 29.97 27.30
CA PRO A 91 16.55 31.08 26.92
C PRO A 91 17.51 30.69 25.79
N SER A 92 18.03 31.71 25.10
CA SER A 92 19.08 31.59 24.07
C SER A 92 20.42 32.13 24.58
N PRO A 93 21.53 31.55 24.10
CA PRO A 93 22.81 32.23 23.86
C PRO A 93 23.14 32.20 22.33
N LEU A 94 23.83 33.14 21.67
CA LEU A 94 24.99 33.99 22.00
C LEU A 94 26.30 33.17 22.13
N ASP A 95 27.43 33.46 21.48
CA ASP A 95 27.84 34.56 20.58
C ASP A 95 28.99 34.12 19.63
N ALA A 96 29.27 34.96 18.60
CA ALA A 96 30.56 35.24 17.92
C ALA A 96 31.46 34.12 17.34
N ASP A 97 32.13 34.26 16.17
CA ASP A 97 32.09 35.21 15.02
C ASP A 97 32.56 34.42 13.75
N ASP A 98 33.36 34.78 12.71
CA ASP A 98 34.23 35.93 12.32
C ASP A 98 34.59 35.82 10.79
N LEU A 99 35.38 36.77 10.27
CA LEU A 99 36.16 36.78 9.00
C LEU A 99 35.44 36.89 7.64
N SER A 100 34.93 38.10 7.39
CA SER A 100 35.33 39.01 6.27
C SER A 100 35.42 38.55 4.79
N ALA A 101 34.63 39.25 3.94
CA ALA A 101 34.92 39.73 2.56
C ALA A 101 35.10 38.70 1.40
N GLU A 102 34.97 39.04 0.10
CA GLU A 102 34.44 40.23 -0.63
C GLU A 102 33.17 39.82 -1.44
N SER A 103 32.29 40.66 -2.00
CA SER A 103 32.36 41.99 -2.67
C SER A 103 32.80 41.97 -4.16
N SER A 104 31.83 41.67 -5.03
CA SER A 104 31.68 42.32 -6.34
C SER A 104 30.19 42.30 -6.75
N ALA A 105 29.72 43.36 -7.38
CA ALA A 105 28.32 43.51 -7.77
C ALA A 105 28.12 43.21 -9.26
N ASP A 106 26.90 42.85 -9.64
CA ASP A 106 26.30 43.42 -10.84
C ASP A 106 24.77 43.43 -10.74
N ALA A 107 24.14 44.49 -11.28
CA ALA A 107 22.70 44.71 -11.18
C ALA A 107 22.12 45.09 -12.54
N ALA A 108 21.27 44.21 -13.10
CA ALA A 108 20.60 44.42 -14.38
C ALA A 108 19.09 44.63 -14.16
N SER A 109 18.55 45.70 -14.75
CA SER A 109 17.17 46.15 -14.56
C SER A 109 16.14 45.28 -15.32
N LEU A 110 15.01 45.03 -14.67
CA LEU A 110 13.81 44.47 -15.31
C LEU A 110 12.95 45.61 -15.90
N PRO A 111 12.62 45.60 -17.19
CA PRO A 111 11.63 46.52 -17.75
C PRO A 111 10.21 46.02 -17.47
N THR A 112 9.39 46.84 -16.81
CA THR A 112 7.94 46.68 -16.76
C THR A 112 7.34 46.98 -18.13
N ASN A 113 6.39 46.18 -18.61
CA ASN A 113 5.51 46.59 -19.70
C ASN A 113 4.10 46.04 -19.51
N GLU A 114 3.15 46.93 -19.22
CA GLU A 114 1.72 46.61 -19.22
C GLU A 114 1.17 46.72 -20.64
N THR A 115 0.36 45.77 -21.09
CA THR A 115 -0.57 46.02 -22.20
C THR A 115 -1.72 45.00 -22.16
N ALA A 116 -2.88 45.44 -21.66
CA ALA A 116 -4.10 44.63 -21.71
C ALA A 116 -4.79 44.78 -23.08
N PRO A 117 -5.16 43.68 -23.77
CA PRO A 117 -5.99 43.78 -24.97
C PRO A 117 -7.43 44.14 -24.60
N SER A 118 -8.04 44.98 -25.43
CA SER A 118 -9.41 45.51 -25.26
C SER A 118 -10.49 44.44 -25.38
N SER A 119 -11.64 44.70 -24.76
CA SER A 119 -12.88 43.93 -24.92
C SER A 119 -13.23 43.64 -26.38
N GLN A 120 -13.46 42.38 -26.71
CA GLN A 120 -14.19 41.97 -27.91
C GLN A 120 -15.62 41.60 -27.54
N THR A 121 -16.56 41.86 -28.46
CA THR A 121 -18.00 41.66 -28.26
C THR A 121 -18.37 40.19 -28.27
N VAL A 122 -19.36 39.81 -27.45
CA VAL A 122 -20.00 38.50 -27.53
C VAL A 122 -21.05 38.56 -28.64
N ASP A 123 -20.70 38.08 -29.82
CA ASP A 123 -21.66 37.95 -30.92
C ASP A 123 -22.72 36.90 -30.59
N VAL A 124 -23.99 37.29 -30.69
CA VAL A 124 -25.14 36.40 -30.45
C VAL A 124 -25.27 35.46 -31.65
N VAL A 125 -24.96 34.18 -31.44
CA VAL A 125 -25.10 33.15 -32.48
C VAL A 125 -26.58 32.90 -32.77
N ASP A 126 -27.02 33.26 -33.98
CA ASP A 126 -28.37 32.99 -34.47
C ASP A 126 -28.64 31.48 -34.57
N SER A 127 -29.81 31.06 -34.09
CA SER A 127 -30.13 29.66 -33.78
C SER A 127 -30.87 28.94 -34.92
N THR A 128 -30.40 29.12 -36.17
CA THR A 128 -31.09 28.66 -37.39
C THR A 128 -30.32 27.64 -38.25
N ALA A 129 -29.39 26.88 -37.67
CA ALA A 129 -28.73 25.75 -38.33
C ALA A 129 -29.61 24.48 -38.31
N LYS A 130 -29.94 23.95 -39.50
CA LYS A 130 -30.75 22.72 -39.64
C LYS A 130 -29.93 21.44 -39.40
N GLU A 131 -30.65 20.41 -38.95
CA GLU A 131 -30.11 19.08 -38.66
C GLU A 131 -29.57 18.39 -39.93
N GLY A 132 -28.33 17.88 -39.86
CA GLY A 132 -27.82 16.88 -40.81
C GLY A 132 -26.68 17.26 -41.77
N ASP A 133 -25.57 17.85 -41.30
CA ASP A 133 -24.27 17.57 -41.97
C ASP A 133 -22.99 17.70 -41.10
N LEU A 134 -22.96 17.09 -39.91
CA LEU A 134 -21.74 17.06 -39.09
C LEU A 134 -20.73 15.98 -39.56
N LYS A 135 -20.15 16.16 -40.75
CA LYS A 135 -19.09 15.29 -41.28
C LYS A 135 -17.82 15.40 -40.44
N LEU A 136 -17.70 14.54 -39.42
CA LEU A 136 -16.50 14.41 -38.60
C LEU A 136 -15.34 13.92 -39.49
N GLY A 137 -14.51 14.87 -39.95
CA GLY A 137 -13.46 14.60 -40.93
C GLY A 137 -12.48 13.52 -40.46
N LYS A 138 -12.11 12.61 -41.37
CA LYS A 138 -11.06 11.61 -41.14
C LYS A 138 -9.72 12.32 -40.93
N ARG A 139 -9.42 12.72 -39.69
CA ARG A 139 -8.08 13.11 -39.28
C ARG A 139 -7.18 11.89 -39.42
N ASP A 140 -6.19 11.98 -40.29
CA ASP A 140 -5.16 10.95 -40.36
C ASP A 140 -4.36 10.96 -39.05
N LEU A 141 -4.51 9.89 -38.28
CA LEU A 141 -3.81 9.74 -37.00
C LEU A 141 -2.31 9.48 -37.21
N SER A 142 -1.85 9.13 -38.42
CA SER A 142 -0.43 8.83 -38.69
C SER A 142 0.51 9.99 -38.30
N GLN A 143 0.02 11.23 -38.34
CA GLN A 143 0.77 12.44 -37.99
C GLN A 143 0.60 12.88 -36.52
N ALA A 144 -0.07 12.09 -35.67
CA ALA A 144 -0.06 12.36 -34.24
C ALA A 144 1.38 12.28 -33.69
N PRO A 145 1.84 13.26 -32.89
CA PRO A 145 3.20 13.26 -32.37
C PRO A 145 3.45 12.02 -31.50
N ASN A 146 4.69 11.49 -31.52
CA ASN A 146 5.06 10.26 -30.79
C ASN A 146 4.61 10.24 -29.32
N ASN A 147 4.55 11.40 -28.68
CA ASN A 147 4.09 11.58 -27.29
C ASN A 147 2.61 11.15 -27.09
N LEU A 148 1.74 11.37 -28.09
CA LEU A 148 0.34 10.93 -28.04
C LEU A 148 0.24 9.41 -28.21
N TRP A 149 1.01 8.83 -29.12
CA TRP A 149 1.06 7.38 -29.32
C TRP A 149 1.62 6.65 -28.09
N LYS A 150 2.65 7.20 -27.43
CA LYS A 150 3.20 6.68 -26.16
C LYS A 150 2.16 6.52 -25.06
N ALA A 151 1.15 7.40 -25.00
CA ALA A 151 0.10 7.41 -23.99
C ALA A 151 -1.08 6.47 -24.31
N LEU A 152 -1.31 6.14 -25.58
CA LEU A 152 -2.49 5.37 -26.00
C LEU A 152 -2.30 3.85 -25.96
N LYS A 153 -1.06 3.35 -26.04
CA LYS A 153 -0.76 1.90 -26.05
C LYS A 153 0.33 1.57 -25.03
N PRO A 154 0.15 0.56 -24.18
CA PRO A 154 1.20 0.14 -23.27
C PRO A 154 2.32 -0.59 -24.03
N SER A 155 3.56 -0.41 -23.57
CA SER A 155 4.77 -0.96 -24.20
C SER A 155 5.67 -1.64 -23.17
N ASN A 156 6.49 -2.61 -23.60
CA ASN A 156 7.65 -3.09 -22.84
C ASN A 156 8.97 -2.44 -23.28
N ASP A 157 8.92 -1.67 -24.37
CA ASP A 157 10.05 -1.08 -25.07
C ASP A 157 9.98 0.45 -24.89
N ARG A 158 10.51 0.93 -23.75
CA ARG A 158 10.71 2.35 -23.41
C ARG A 158 11.99 2.49 -22.58
N ASP A 159 12.43 3.72 -22.30
CA ASP A 159 13.63 3.95 -21.51
C ASP A 159 13.31 3.89 -20.00
N TRP A 160 13.28 2.67 -19.45
CA TRP A 160 12.86 2.41 -18.07
C TRP A 160 13.91 2.84 -17.02
N SER A 161 13.44 3.12 -15.81
CA SER A 161 14.32 3.23 -14.63
C SER A 161 15.10 1.93 -14.39
N PRO A 162 16.38 1.97 -13.98
CA PRO A 162 17.24 0.79 -13.93
C PRO A 162 16.70 -0.37 -13.08
N ASP A 163 16.08 -0.06 -11.93
CA ASP A 163 15.45 -1.02 -11.02
C ASP A 163 14.25 -1.80 -11.61
N GLN A 164 13.79 -1.39 -12.80
CA GLN A 164 12.61 -1.89 -13.51
C GLN A 164 12.88 -2.16 -15.01
N ALA A 165 14.14 -2.11 -15.44
CA ALA A 165 14.51 -2.21 -16.86
C ALA A 165 14.37 -3.64 -17.42
N VAL A 166 14.73 -4.66 -16.65
CA VAL A 166 14.55 -6.07 -17.03
C VAL A 166 13.23 -6.60 -16.48
N LEU A 167 12.52 -7.41 -17.29
CA LEU A 167 11.30 -8.10 -16.85
C LEU A 167 11.60 -9.54 -16.42
N PRO A 168 11.10 -9.98 -15.25
CA PRO A 168 11.15 -11.38 -14.86
C PRO A 168 10.21 -12.25 -15.70
N TRP A 169 10.45 -13.55 -15.67
CA TRP A 169 9.60 -14.58 -16.27
C TRP A 169 9.86 -15.93 -15.62
N ALA A 170 9.01 -16.92 -15.91
CA ALA A 170 9.12 -18.26 -15.36
C ALA A 170 8.89 -19.33 -16.43
N GLU A 171 9.79 -20.31 -16.53
CA GLU A 171 9.59 -21.51 -17.32
C GLU A 171 9.08 -22.65 -16.42
N PHE A 172 8.15 -23.48 -16.93
CA PHE A 172 7.50 -24.54 -16.16
C PHE A 172 7.77 -25.90 -16.79
N HIS A 173 8.45 -26.78 -16.04
CA HIS A 173 8.78 -28.14 -16.45
C HIS A 173 8.07 -29.14 -15.53
N GLY A 174 6.76 -29.28 -15.73
CA GLY A 174 5.90 -30.19 -14.96
C GLY A 174 5.74 -29.75 -13.49
N ASN A 175 6.64 -30.24 -12.63
CA ASN A 175 6.64 -29.95 -11.19
C ASN A 175 7.69 -28.90 -10.78
N GLU A 176 8.62 -28.57 -11.67
CA GLU A 176 9.65 -27.57 -11.44
C GLU A 176 9.33 -26.26 -12.16
N VAL A 177 9.78 -25.15 -11.60
CA VAL A 177 9.68 -23.82 -12.16
C VAL A 177 11.04 -23.12 -12.08
N THR A 178 11.57 -22.68 -13.21
CA THR A 178 12.77 -21.83 -13.25
C THR A 178 12.30 -20.39 -13.41
N VAL A 179 12.58 -19.56 -12.41
CA VAL A 179 12.27 -18.13 -12.43
C VAL A 179 13.53 -17.38 -12.83
N HIS A 180 13.39 -16.54 -13.85
CA HIS A 180 14.48 -15.81 -14.49
C HIS A 180 14.39 -14.30 -14.24
N ASN A 181 15.54 -13.63 -14.22
CA ASN A 181 15.72 -12.22 -13.87
C ASN A 181 15.11 -11.87 -12.50
N ILE A 182 15.35 -12.69 -11.48
CA ILE A 182 15.01 -12.39 -10.10
C ILE A 182 15.89 -11.21 -9.65
N ARG A 183 15.28 -10.06 -9.34
CA ARG A 183 16.00 -8.84 -8.97
C ARG A 183 16.67 -8.98 -7.61
N PHE A 184 17.91 -8.49 -7.50
CA PHE A 184 18.68 -8.44 -6.27
C PHE A 184 19.43 -7.10 -6.15
N CYS A 185 18.68 -6.01 -6.03
CA CYS A 185 19.25 -4.68 -5.87
C CYS A 185 20.03 -4.52 -4.54
N LYS A 186 21.22 -3.95 -4.64
CA LYS A 186 22.09 -3.59 -3.51
C LYS A 186 22.08 -2.07 -3.34
N TYR A 187 21.28 -1.60 -2.39
CA TYR A 187 21.05 -0.18 -2.12
C TYR A 187 22.13 0.44 -1.24
N ARG A 188 22.45 1.72 -1.51
CA ARG A 188 23.26 2.61 -0.66
C ARG A 188 22.40 3.79 -0.20
N THR A 189 21.66 4.38 -1.12
CA THR A 189 20.46 5.19 -0.85
C THR A 189 19.26 4.60 -1.60
N ALA A 190 18.11 5.27 -1.61
CA ALA A 190 16.98 4.85 -2.46
C ALA A 190 17.23 5.14 -3.96
N GLU A 191 18.13 6.08 -4.27
CA GLU A 191 18.48 6.54 -5.62
C GLU A 191 19.83 5.99 -6.10
N ASP A 192 20.77 5.70 -5.20
CA ASP A 192 22.05 5.05 -5.49
C ASP A 192 22.00 3.56 -5.11
N TYR A 193 21.94 2.69 -6.12
CA TYR A 193 21.85 1.25 -5.98
C TYR A 193 22.51 0.52 -7.15
N THR A 194 22.93 -0.72 -6.92
CA THR A 194 23.42 -1.63 -7.97
C THR A 194 22.34 -2.65 -8.27
N VAL A 195 21.90 -2.74 -9.53
CA VAL A 195 20.87 -3.72 -9.95
C VAL A 195 21.56 -4.99 -10.42
N ASP A 196 21.55 -6.02 -9.58
CA ASP A 196 21.91 -7.38 -9.99
C ASP A 196 20.65 -8.21 -10.26
N TYR A 197 20.81 -9.29 -11.03
CA TYR A 197 19.78 -10.28 -11.29
C TYR A 197 20.35 -11.69 -11.15
N TYR A 198 19.52 -12.66 -10.77
CA TYR A 198 19.86 -14.08 -10.85
C TYR A 198 18.67 -14.92 -11.33
N ASP A 199 18.95 -16.14 -11.77
CA ASP A 199 17.94 -17.13 -12.14
C ASP A 199 17.94 -18.26 -11.09
N ALA A 200 16.78 -18.82 -10.76
CA ALA A 200 16.68 -19.92 -9.80
C ALA A 200 15.54 -20.88 -10.09
N THR A 201 15.81 -22.17 -9.97
CA THR A 201 14.80 -23.24 -10.05
C THR A 201 14.24 -23.57 -8.66
N TYR A 202 12.94 -23.88 -8.64
CA TYR A 202 12.17 -24.25 -7.46
C TYR A 202 11.27 -25.44 -7.77
N ASN A 203 11.09 -26.34 -6.80
CA ASN A 203 10.12 -27.42 -6.87
C ASN A 203 8.77 -26.92 -6.31
N LEU A 204 7.67 -27.13 -7.04
CA LEU A 204 6.34 -26.65 -6.66
C LEU A 204 5.72 -27.39 -5.47
N ASP A 205 6.23 -28.56 -5.06
CA ASP A 205 5.83 -29.24 -3.81
C ASP A 205 6.58 -28.70 -2.58
N ASP A 206 7.71 -28.03 -2.80
CA ASP A 206 8.49 -27.38 -1.75
C ASP A 206 7.94 -26.00 -1.37
N LEU A 207 6.93 -25.49 -2.08
CA LEU A 207 6.13 -24.35 -1.65
C LEU A 207 5.37 -24.68 -0.35
N GLU A 208 5.55 -23.85 0.69
CA GLU A 208 4.93 -24.10 2.01
C GLU A 208 4.15 -22.91 2.57
N THR A 209 4.48 -21.65 2.22
CA THR A 209 3.81 -20.48 2.80
C THR A 209 3.66 -19.32 1.82
N ILE A 210 2.59 -18.52 1.98
CA ILE A 210 2.53 -17.14 1.48
C ILE A 210 2.54 -16.17 2.67
N ASP A 211 3.23 -15.05 2.50
CA ASP A 211 3.14 -13.89 3.36
C ASP A 211 2.64 -12.67 2.55
N LEU A 212 1.63 -11.97 3.07
CA LEU A 212 1.23 -10.66 2.57
C LEU A 212 2.13 -9.59 3.20
N ILE A 213 2.81 -8.79 2.40
CA ILE A 213 3.65 -7.69 2.88
C ILE A 213 2.96 -6.37 2.56
N ALA A 214 2.72 -5.56 3.59
CA ALA A 214 2.07 -4.25 3.50
C ALA A 214 3.04 -3.13 3.93
N MET A 215 3.06 -2.06 3.14
CA MET A 215 3.98 -0.93 3.29
C MET A 215 3.20 0.40 3.19
N PRO A 216 2.53 0.85 4.26
CA PRO A 216 1.76 2.09 4.26
C PRO A 216 2.64 3.31 4.04
N PHE A 217 2.21 4.23 3.18
CA PHE A 217 2.95 5.46 2.91
C PHE A 217 2.80 6.43 4.09
N LEU A 218 3.91 7.01 4.57
CA LEU A 218 3.94 7.91 5.73
C LEU A 218 2.91 9.05 5.66
N ALA A 219 2.77 9.68 4.48
CA ALA A 219 1.84 10.80 4.27
C ALA A 219 0.37 10.38 4.07
N SER A 220 0.07 9.09 3.87
CA SER A 220 -1.30 8.60 3.68
C SER A 220 -1.40 7.11 4.03
N PRO A 221 -1.47 6.71 5.32
CA PRO A 221 -1.38 5.30 5.72
C PRO A 221 -2.57 4.41 5.31
N THR A 222 -3.64 4.97 4.75
CA THR A 222 -4.72 4.22 4.07
C THR A 222 -4.32 3.76 2.67
N LEU A 223 -3.32 4.42 2.07
CA LEU A 223 -2.62 3.98 0.88
C LEU A 223 -1.35 3.22 1.31
N ALA A 224 -1.09 2.10 0.66
CA ALA A 224 0.10 1.29 0.90
C ALA A 224 0.60 0.69 -0.42
N HIS A 225 1.87 0.34 -0.45
CA HIS A 225 2.32 -0.71 -1.36
C HIS A 225 2.02 -2.08 -0.77
N MET A 226 1.73 -3.05 -1.65
CA MET A 226 1.34 -4.42 -1.27
C MET A 226 2.08 -5.43 -2.14
N MET A 227 2.67 -6.42 -1.50
CA MET A 227 3.47 -7.48 -2.12
C MET A 227 3.10 -8.85 -1.54
N MET A 228 3.54 -9.91 -2.20
CA MET A 228 3.53 -11.28 -1.68
C MET A 228 4.96 -11.77 -1.51
N SER A 229 5.17 -12.71 -0.59
CA SER A 229 6.40 -13.50 -0.52
C SER A 229 6.05 -14.98 -0.40
N PHE A 230 6.67 -15.81 -1.23
CA PHE A 230 6.45 -17.25 -1.31
C PHE A 230 7.62 -17.97 -0.65
N GLY A 231 7.34 -18.73 0.42
CA GLY A 231 8.34 -19.45 1.20
C GLY A 231 8.42 -20.93 0.80
N PHE A 232 9.66 -21.40 0.66
CA PHE A 232 9.99 -22.77 0.26
C PHE A 232 10.58 -23.57 1.43
N ARG A 233 10.47 -24.90 1.38
CA ARG A 233 10.90 -25.84 2.44
C ARG A 233 12.40 -25.79 2.72
N ASP A 234 13.20 -25.46 1.71
CA ASP A 234 14.65 -25.26 1.82
C ASP A 234 15.03 -23.96 2.57
N GLY A 235 14.05 -23.10 2.89
CA GLY A 235 14.23 -21.84 3.60
C GLY A 235 14.41 -20.63 2.69
N ARG A 236 14.42 -20.80 1.36
CA ARG A 236 14.37 -19.67 0.41
C ARG A 236 12.99 -19.00 0.45
N TYR A 237 12.98 -17.71 0.12
CA TYR A 237 11.76 -16.92 -0.07
C TYR A 237 11.88 -16.13 -1.36
N LEU A 238 10.80 -16.09 -2.15
CA LEU A 238 10.74 -15.33 -3.40
C LEU A 238 9.68 -14.23 -3.26
N GLY A 239 10.14 -12.97 -3.31
CA GLY A 239 9.28 -11.81 -3.25
C GLY A 239 8.65 -11.49 -4.60
N VAL A 240 7.37 -11.12 -4.59
CA VAL A 240 6.64 -10.65 -5.78
C VAL A 240 5.93 -9.33 -5.46
N SER A 241 6.39 -8.28 -6.10
CA SER A 241 5.91 -6.90 -5.97
C SER A 241 5.20 -6.49 -7.27
N VAL A 242 4.00 -5.91 -7.15
CA VAL A 242 3.17 -5.53 -8.30
C VAL A 242 3.20 -4.01 -8.44
N GLU A 243 3.99 -3.52 -9.40
CA GLU A 243 4.46 -2.13 -9.44
C GLU A 243 3.98 -1.36 -10.66
N ILE A 244 3.95 -0.04 -10.52
CA ILE A 244 4.06 0.86 -11.68
C ILE A 244 5.46 0.71 -12.31
N ARG A 245 5.54 0.74 -13.63
CA ARG A 245 6.81 0.79 -14.38
C ARG A 245 7.12 2.24 -14.79
N LYS A 246 8.25 2.78 -14.33
CA LYS A 246 8.66 4.19 -14.54
C LYS A 246 9.60 4.32 -15.75
N GLU A 247 9.38 5.31 -16.63
CA GLU A 247 10.48 5.77 -17.51
C GLU A 247 11.55 6.54 -16.71
N LYS A 248 12.78 6.69 -17.25
CA LYS A 248 13.84 7.46 -16.59
C LYS A 248 13.40 8.91 -16.38
N GLY A 249 13.68 9.44 -15.20
CA GLY A 249 13.26 10.78 -14.77
C GLY A 249 11.79 10.86 -14.30
N GLU A 250 11.03 9.77 -14.31
CA GLU A 250 9.69 9.76 -13.72
C GLU A 250 9.69 9.52 -12.21
N SER A 251 8.97 10.38 -11.50
CA SER A 251 8.64 10.20 -10.08
C SER A 251 7.17 9.85 -9.91
N TYR A 252 6.89 9.00 -8.92
CA TYR A 252 5.53 8.64 -8.54
C TYR A 252 5.10 9.36 -7.26
N ALA A 253 3.85 9.84 -7.24
CA ALA A 253 3.24 10.46 -6.08
C ALA A 253 1.83 9.88 -5.93
N PRO A 254 1.55 9.00 -4.94
CA PRO A 254 0.27 8.29 -4.82
C PRO A 254 -0.95 9.20 -4.90
N LEU A 255 -0.89 10.38 -4.26
CA LEU A 255 -1.99 11.35 -4.21
C LEU A 255 -2.16 12.18 -5.50
N LYS A 256 -1.16 12.19 -6.40
CA LYS A 256 -1.23 12.81 -7.75
C LYS A 256 -1.37 11.75 -8.86
N GLY A 257 -1.36 10.46 -8.51
CA GLY A 257 -1.26 9.31 -9.41
C GLY A 257 -2.51 8.98 -10.26
N VAL A 258 -3.33 9.98 -10.56
CA VAL A 258 -4.49 9.87 -11.48
C VAL A 258 -4.17 10.50 -12.85
N MET A 259 -3.13 11.36 -12.94
CA MET A 259 -2.81 12.14 -14.15
C MET A 259 -1.68 11.56 -15.02
N ARG A 260 -1.09 10.42 -14.67
CA ARG A 260 -0.07 9.74 -15.50
C ARG A 260 -0.41 8.25 -15.68
N GLN A 261 -0.23 7.76 -16.90
CA GLN A 261 -0.43 6.36 -17.27
C GLN A 261 0.91 5.62 -17.23
N PHE A 262 1.19 4.96 -16.10
CA PHE A 262 2.32 4.03 -15.97
C PHE A 262 1.92 2.63 -16.44
N GLU A 263 2.87 1.83 -16.92
CA GLU A 263 2.64 0.39 -17.10
C GLU A 263 2.57 -0.36 -15.78
N LEU A 264 1.94 -1.53 -15.81
CA LEU A 264 2.04 -2.53 -14.77
C LEU A 264 3.23 -3.44 -15.05
N MET A 265 4.15 -3.56 -14.09
CA MET A 265 5.10 -4.67 -14.05
C MET A 265 4.92 -5.51 -12.79
N TYR A 266 5.50 -6.71 -12.81
CA TYR A 266 5.77 -7.47 -11.60
C TYR A 266 7.28 -7.47 -11.43
N VAL A 267 7.78 -6.97 -10.29
CA VAL A 267 9.14 -7.27 -9.85
C VAL A 267 9.05 -8.60 -9.11
N VAL A 268 9.78 -9.59 -9.60
CA VAL A 268 10.06 -10.83 -8.88
C VAL A 268 11.50 -10.69 -8.40
N GLY A 269 11.75 -10.85 -7.11
CA GLY A 269 13.02 -10.46 -6.50
C GLY A 269 13.33 -11.20 -5.21
N ASP A 270 14.58 -11.09 -4.79
CA ASP A 270 15.01 -11.51 -3.45
C ASP A 270 14.22 -10.73 -2.40
N GLU A 271 13.79 -11.39 -1.33
CA GLU A 271 12.99 -10.74 -0.30
C GLU A 271 13.75 -9.60 0.43
N ARG A 272 15.08 -9.69 0.50
CA ARG A 272 15.96 -8.67 1.10
C ARG A 272 15.97 -7.38 0.29
N ASP A 273 16.01 -7.46 -1.04
CA ASP A 273 15.87 -6.31 -1.96
C ASP A 273 14.57 -5.56 -1.64
N LEU A 274 13.43 -6.25 -1.81
CA LEU A 274 12.11 -5.63 -1.72
C LEU A 274 11.81 -5.05 -0.33
N ILE A 275 12.28 -5.70 0.74
CA ILE A 275 12.04 -5.24 2.11
C ILE A 275 13.00 -4.11 2.51
N ARG A 276 14.30 -4.21 2.23
CA ARG A 276 15.29 -3.24 2.73
C ARG A 276 15.19 -1.88 2.04
N LEU A 277 14.82 -1.81 0.76
CA LEU A 277 14.43 -0.56 0.10
C LEU A 277 13.40 0.21 0.95
N CYS A 278 12.40 -0.50 1.47
CA CYS A 278 11.30 0.08 2.22
C CYS A 278 11.59 0.29 3.72
N THR A 279 12.38 -0.56 4.38
CA THR A 279 12.72 -0.41 5.80
C THR A 279 13.88 0.55 6.06
N ASP A 280 14.92 0.51 5.22
CA ASP A 280 16.22 1.11 5.51
C ASP A 280 16.40 2.45 4.76
N HIS A 281 15.83 2.57 3.55
CA HIS A 281 16.02 3.75 2.69
C HIS A 281 14.77 4.65 2.61
N TYR A 282 13.56 4.08 2.44
CA TYR A 282 12.31 4.86 2.55
C TYR A 282 11.79 5.02 3.99
N LEU A 283 12.39 4.34 4.97
CA LEU A 283 12.03 4.40 6.40
C LEU A 283 10.52 4.11 6.69
N ASN A 284 9.84 3.39 5.79
CA ASN A 284 8.42 3.09 5.91
C ASN A 284 8.16 2.01 6.98
N GLY A 285 6.95 2.01 7.53
CA GLY A 285 6.49 0.88 8.36
C GLY A 285 6.24 -0.34 7.48
N VAL A 286 6.98 -1.44 7.70
CA VAL A 286 6.81 -2.68 6.92
C VAL A 286 6.22 -3.77 7.80
N TYR A 287 5.13 -4.37 7.31
CA TYR A 287 4.31 -5.35 8.02
C TYR A 287 4.16 -6.63 7.19
N LEU A 288 4.53 -7.77 7.76
CA LEU A 288 4.50 -9.09 7.13
C LEU A 288 3.42 -9.94 7.83
N TYR A 289 2.42 -10.37 7.08
CA TYR A 289 1.27 -11.13 7.57
C TYR A 289 1.23 -12.52 6.91
N PRO A 290 1.65 -13.57 7.64
CA PRO A 290 1.39 -14.97 7.30
C PRO A 290 -0.03 -15.23 6.84
N VAL A 291 -0.16 -15.86 5.68
CA VAL A 291 -1.45 -16.32 5.14
C VAL A 291 -1.71 -17.74 5.64
N LEU A 292 -2.90 -17.97 6.19
CA LEU A 292 -3.44 -19.28 6.50
C LEU A 292 -3.91 -19.94 5.20
N ALA A 293 -3.05 -20.76 4.60
CA ALA A 293 -3.31 -21.44 3.34
C ALA A 293 -2.76 -22.88 3.36
N SER A 294 -3.43 -23.80 2.68
CA SER A 294 -2.89 -25.13 2.38
C SER A 294 -1.75 -25.06 1.35
N LYS A 295 -1.00 -26.15 1.16
CA LYS A 295 0.06 -26.17 0.13
C LYS A 295 -0.49 -26.04 -1.28
N GLU A 296 -1.68 -26.59 -1.50
CA GLU A 296 -2.44 -26.52 -2.75
C GLU A 296 -2.91 -25.08 -3.01
N GLU A 297 -3.42 -24.38 -2.00
CA GLU A 297 -3.71 -22.93 -2.05
C GLU A 297 -2.45 -22.12 -2.41
N VAL A 298 -1.33 -22.36 -1.70
CA VAL A 298 -0.04 -21.67 -1.94
C VAL A 298 0.44 -21.89 -3.37
N ARG A 299 0.46 -23.14 -3.84
CA ARG A 299 0.88 -23.54 -5.19
C ARG A 299 -0.01 -22.93 -6.27
N ALA A 300 -1.34 -22.94 -6.08
CA ALA A 300 -2.27 -22.35 -7.04
C ALA A 300 -2.08 -20.83 -7.19
N VAL A 301 -1.90 -20.10 -6.08
CA VAL A 301 -1.64 -18.65 -6.09
C VAL A 301 -0.27 -18.35 -6.71
N PHE A 302 0.77 -19.13 -6.42
CA PHE A 302 2.09 -18.98 -7.06
C PHE A 302 2.01 -19.16 -8.58
N VAL A 303 1.31 -20.19 -9.06
CA VAL A 303 1.22 -20.49 -10.49
C VAL A 303 0.45 -19.41 -11.26
N ASP A 304 -0.71 -18.94 -10.79
CA ASP A 304 -1.42 -17.82 -11.45
C ASP A 304 -0.64 -16.49 -11.37
N THR A 305 0.17 -16.31 -10.32
CA THR A 305 1.11 -15.19 -10.19
C THR A 305 2.18 -15.24 -11.29
N MET A 306 2.88 -16.36 -11.47
CA MET A 306 3.94 -16.48 -12.47
C MET A 306 3.41 -16.53 -13.91
N GLN A 307 2.22 -17.09 -14.14
CA GLN A 307 1.52 -16.97 -15.42
C GLN A 307 1.20 -15.50 -15.76
N ARG A 308 0.85 -14.68 -14.74
CA ARG A 308 0.62 -13.24 -14.90
C ARG A 308 1.92 -12.46 -15.18
N VAL A 309 3.05 -12.85 -14.58
CA VAL A 309 4.39 -12.33 -14.93
C VAL A 309 4.68 -12.58 -16.42
N ASN A 310 4.58 -13.83 -16.88
CA ASN A 310 4.80 -14.21 -18.28
C ASN A 310 3.87 -13.48 -19.26
N LYS A 311 2.60 -13.29 -18.86
CA LYS A 311 1.64 -12.50 -19.64
C LYS A 311 2.07 -11.04 -19.79
N LEU A 312 2.65 -10.42 -18.77
CA LEU A 312 3.10 -9.02 -18.86
C LEU A 312 4.40 -8.86 -19.67
N ARG A 313 5.32 -9.85 -19.63
CA ARG A 313 6.50 -9.88 -20.52
C ARG A 313 6.12 -9.91 -22.01
N SER A 314 5.06 -10.63 -22.35
CA SER A 314 4.59 -10.79 -23.74
C SER A 314 3.53 -9.76 -24.16
N ARG A 315 2.72 -9.26 -23.22
CA ARG A 315 1.62 -8.33 -23.49
C ARG A 315 1.51 -7.30 -22.36
N PRO A 316 2.18 -6.13 -22.46
CA PRO A 316 2.13 -5.08 -21.44
C PRO A 316 0.71 -4.54 -21.27
N GLU A 317 0.41 -4.05 -20.07
CA GLU A 317 -0.88 -3.48 -19.69
C GLU A 317 -0.64 -2.26 -18.80
N PHE A 318 -1.47 -1.22 -18.91
CA PHE A 318 -1.38 -0.06 -18.01
C PHE A 318 -1.72 -0.45 -16.56
N TYR A 319 -0.99 0.14 -15.61
CA TYR A 319 -1.39 0.19 -14.21
C TYR A 319 -2.67 1.02 -14.10
N ASN A 320 -3.61 0.59 -13.24
CA ASN A 320 -4.82 1.36 -12.99
C ASN A 320 -5.13 1.34 -11.49
N THR A 321 -5.11 2.52 -10.87
CA THR A 321 -5.31 2.74 -9.43
C THR A 321 -6.60 2.11 -8.90
N PHE A 322 -7.62 1.91 -9.74
CA PHE A 322 -8.83 1.18 -9.37
C PHE A 322 -8.74 -0.31 -9.76
N THR A 323 -8.58 -0.65 -11.04
CA THR A 323 -8.85 -2.01 -11.56
C THR A 323 -7.63 -2.91 -11.76
N ASN A 324 -6.42 -2.33 -11.77
CA ASN A 324 -5.18 -3.03 -12.12
C ASN A 324 -3.99 -2.44 -11.33
N ASN A 325 -4.14 -2.45 -10.00
CA ASN A 325 -3.15 -2.00 -9.01
C ASN A 325 -2.53 -3.21 -8.28
N CYS A 326 -1.66 -2.98 -7.29
CA CYS A 326 -1.05 -4.04 -6.47
C CYS A 326 -2.08 -4.96 -5.79
N THR A 327 -2.97 -4.40 -4.95
CA THR A 327 -3.95 -5.16 -4.15
C THR A 327 -4.95 -5.92 -5.01
N THR A 328 -5.47 -5.32 -6.09
CA THR A 328 -6.43 -5.96 -7.00
C THR A 328 -5.83 -7.10 -7.80
N ASN A 329 -4.54 -7.07 -8.11
CA ASN A 329 -3.85 -8.21 -8.69
C ASN A 329 -3.65 -9.33 -7.65
N ILE A 330 -3.23 -9.02 -6.42
CA ILE A 330 -3.14 -9.99 -5.32
C ILE A 330 -4.51 -10.66 -5.07
N VAL A 331 -5.57 -9.86 -4.93
CA VAL A 331 -6.96 -10.34 -4.77
C VAL A 331 -7.41 -11.21 -5.95
N ARG A 332 -7.00 -10.89 -7.17
CA ARG A 332 -7.28 -11.67 -8.38
C ARG A 332 -6.61 -13.05 -8.34
N HIS A 333 -5.36 -13.16 -7.86
CA HIS A 333 -4.67 -14.43 -7.69
C HIS A 333 -5.35 -15.33 -6.65
N PHE A 334 -5.65 -14.81 -5.45
CA PHE A 334 -6.37 -15.57 -4.42
C PHE A 334 -7.77 -16.01 -4.88
N ASN A 335 -8.53 -15.12 -5.54
CA ASN A 335 -9.86 -15.46 -6.06
C ASN A 335 -9.82 -16.48 -7.21
N ARG A 336 -8.73 -16.55 -7.99
CA ARG A 336 -8.54 -17.51 -9.09
C ARG A 336 -8.08 -18.88 -8.63
N ALA A 337 -7.28 -18.94 -7.56
CA ALA A 337 -7.00 -20.21 -6.88
C ALA A 337 -8.28 -20.89 -6.37
N GLY A 338 -9.35 -20.10 -6.12
CA GLY A 338 -10.73 -20.61 -5.95
C GLY A 338 -11.11 -21.02 -4.54
N TYR A 339 -10.13 -21.21 -3.65
CA TYR A 339 -10.34 -21.65 -2.26
C TYR A 339 -10.92 -20.57 -1.33
N ARG A 340 -10.70 -19.28 -1.64
CA ARG A 340 -11.20 -18.14 -0.84
C ARG A 340 -11.74 -17.03 -1.75
N LYS A 341 -12.92 -16.51 -1.41
CA LYS A 341 -13.58 -15.40 -2.13
C LYS A 341 -13.42 -14.08 -1.38
N ILE A 342 -12.43 -13.29 -1.79
CA ILE A 342 -12.22 -11.92 -1.33
C ILE A 342 -13.16 -10.99 -2.12
N PRO A 343 -14.07 -10.27 -1.45
CA PRO A 343 -14.97 -9.33 -2.13
C PRO A 343 -14.21 -8.07 -2.57
N TYR A 344 -14.60 -7.49 -3.69
CA TYR A 344 -14.05 -6.24 -4.19
C TYR A 344 -14.69 -5.07 -3.45
N THR A 345 -14.03 -4.57 -2.40
CA THR A 345 -14.54 -3.53 -1.49
C THR A 345 -13.59 -2.33 -1.42
N TYR A 346 -13.96 -1.29 -0.66
CA TYR A 346 -13.12 -0.08 -0.57
C TYR A 346 -11.77 -0.36 0.09
N GLU A 347 -11.66 -1.38 0.95
CA GLU A 347 -10.40 -1.87 1.54
C GLU A 347 -9.47 -2.55 0.52
N VAL A 348 -9.97 -2.91 -0.67
CA VAL A 348 -9.16 -3.37 -1.82
C VAL A 348 -8.67 -2.18 -2.66
N LEU A 349 -9.41 -1.07 -2.65
CA LEU A 349 -9.05 0.20 -3.31
C LEU A 349 -8.15 1.10 -2.45
N LEU A 350 -8.13 0.89 -1.13
CA LEU A 350 -7.28 1.56 -0.15
C LEU A 350 -6.33 0.54 0.49
N PRO A 351 -5.15 0.26 -0.12
CA PRO A 351 -4.32 -0.90 0.22
C PRO A 351 -3.88 -0.98 1.69
N GLY A 352 -3.76 0.14 2.41
CA GLY A 352 -3.41 0.17 3.84
C GLY A 352 -4.49 -0.43 4.76
N LEU A 353 -5.72 -0.59 4.26
CA LEU A 353 -6.83 -1.26 4.93
C LEU A 353 -6.94 -2.76 4.57
N PHE A 354 -6.27 -3.21 3.50
CA PHE A 354 -6.38 -4.59 3.03
C PHE A 354 -5.98 -5.65 4.09
N PRO A 355 -4.94 -5.46 4.93
CA PRO A 355 -4.65 -6.40 6.01
C PRO A 355 -5.78 -6.58 7.03
N GLU A 356 -6.64 -5.56 7.22
CA GLU A 356 -7.80 -5.64 8.13
C GLU A 356 -8.99 -6.36 7.48
N LEU A 357 -9.14 -6.25 6.16
CA LEU A 357 -10.04 -7.12 5.39
C LEU A 357 -9.55 -8.58 5.44
N ALA A 358 -8.27 -8.84 5.17
CA ALA A 358 -7.67 -10.17 5.21
C ALA A 358 -7.77 -10.81 6.61
N HIS A 359 -7.62 -10.03 7.69
CA HIS A 359 -7.87 -10.49 9.07
C HIS A 359 -9.33 -10.93 9.27
N ARG A 360 -10.30 -10.07 8.94
CA ARG A 360 -11.74 -10.39 9.07
C ARG A 360 -12.20 -11.57 8.21
N LEU A 361 -11.56 -11.81 7.07
CA LEU A 361 -11.81 -12.96 6.20
C LEU A 361 -11.09 -14.25 6.67
N GLY A 362 -10.43 -14.23 7.83
CA GLY A 362 -9.69 -15.39 8.35
C GLY A 362 -8.56 -15.84 7.42
N MET A 363 -8.01 -14.93 6.61
CA MET A 363 -6.87 -15.22 5.72
C MET A 363 -5.53 -15.14 6.43
N ILE A 364 -5.43 -14.37 7.52
CA ILE A 364 -4.17 -14.19 8.25
C ILE A 364 -4.03 -15.30 9.31
N ASP A 365 -2.84 -15.88 9.42
CA ASP A 365 -2.57 -16.99 10.33
C ASP A 365 -2.39 -16.53 11.78
N THR A 366 -3.51 -16.19 12.40
CA THR A 366 -3.61 -15.66 13.77
C THR A 366 -4.95 -16.05 14.41
N ASP A 367 -4.98 -16.07 15.75
CA ASP A 367 -6.20 -16.06 16.57
C ASP A 367 -6.30 -14.76 17.41
N LEU A 368 -5.39 -13.81 17.20
CA LEU A 368 -5.33 -12.54 17.91
C LEU A 368 -6.22 -11.49 17.25
N SER A 369 -6.58 -10.45 18.00
CA SER A 369 -7.23 -9.25 17.43
C SER A 369 -6.37 -8.60 16.34
N PHE A 370 -6.98 -7.85 15.42
CA PHE A 370 -6.21 -7.18 14.35
C PHE A 370 -5.13 -6.23 14.90
N PRO A 371 -5.35 -5.39 15.94
CA PRO A 371 -4.29 -4.56 16.52
C PRO A 371 -3.08 -5.37 17.03
N GLN A 372 -3.31 -6.47 17.75
CA GLN A 372 -2.24 -7.36 18.21
C GLN A 372 -1.52 -8.06 17.04
N THR A 373 -2.27 -8.46 16.02
CA THR A 373 -1.75 -9.06 14.79
C THR A 373 -0.86 -8.07 14.04
N LYS A 374 -1.28 -6.80 13.90
CA LYS A 374 -0.53 -5.71 13.27
C LYS A 374 0.74 -5.32 14.02
N LEU A 375 0.75 -5.45 15.35
CA LEU A 375 1.96 -5.29 16.15
C LEU A 375 2.98 -6.40 15.86
N ASN A 376 2.54 -7.67 15.89
CA ASN A 376 3.42 -8.82 15.60
C ASN A 376 3.86 -8.88 14.13
N ALA A 377 3.06 -8.34 13.21
CA ALA A 377 3.41 -8.23 11.80
C ALA A 377 4.57 -7.27 11.52
N ARG A 378 4.87 -6.30 12.41
CA ARG A 378 5.85 -5.25 12.09
C ARG A 378 7.27 -5.81 12.15
N ILE A 379 7.96 -5.81 11.01
CA ILE A 379 9.29 -6.43 10.87
C ILE A 379 10.46 -5.45 10.94
N ASN A 380 10.25 -4.13 10.88
CA ASN A 380 11.31 -3.10 10.78
C ASN A 380 12.55 -3.38 11.67
N ARG A 381 12.34 -3.66 12.97
CA ARG A 381 13.45 -3.93 13.91
C ARG A 381 14.26 -5.17 13.53
N LEU A 382 13.61 -6.22 13.05
CA LEU A 382 14.27 -7.47 12.65
C LEU A 382 14.94 -7.33 11.28
N ALA A 383 14.33 -6.59 10.35
CA ALA A 383 14.93 -6.28 9.06
C ALA A 383 16.24 -5.49 9.22
N TYR A 384 16.24 -4.49 10.10
CA TYR A 384 17.44 -3.73 10.47
C TYR A 384 18.51 -4.61 11.15
N LEU A 385 18.15 -5.37 12.19
CA LEU A 385 19.10 -6.17 12.97
C LEU A 385 19.73 -7.34 12.20
N TYR A 386 19.09 -7.80 11.10
CA TYR A 386 19.53 -8.96 10.33
C TYR A 386 19.72 -8.63 8.85
N GLY A 387 19.85 -7.34 8.48
CA GLY A 387 19.82 -6.86 7.10
C GLY A 387 20.81 -7.53 6.15
N ASP A 388 21.99 -7.92 6.66
CA ASP A 388 23.07 -8.59 5.91
C ASP A 388 23.23 -10.07 6.29
N ASP A 389 22.36 -10.59 7.17
CA ASP A 389 22.41 -11.96 7.68
C ASP A 389 21.92 -12.97 6.61
N PRO A 390 22.58 -14.11 6.39
CA PRO A 390 22.14 -15.09 5.38
C PRO A 390 20.73 -15.63 5.64
N ASP A 391 20.30 -15.68 6.91
CA ASP A 391 18.98 -16.17 7.30
C ASP A 391 17.89 -15.06 7.34
N PHE A 392 18.15 -13.87 6.77
CA PHE A 392 17.27 -12.68 6.82
C PHE A 392 15.77 -13.03 6.80
N SER A 393 15.31 -13.73 5.77
CA SER A 393 13.90 -14.12 5.60
C SER A 393 13.35 -14.95 6.76
N ARG A 394 14.12 -15.90 7.30
CA ARG A 394 13.74 -16.69 8.48
C ARG A 394 13.74 -15.82 9.74
N LYS A 395 14.66 -14.87 9.85
CA LYS A 395 14.85 -14.01 11.02
C LYS A 395 13.83 -12.87 11.11
N ILE A 396 13.42 -12.24 10.01
CA ILE A 396 12.35 -11.20 10.03
C ILE A 396 10.99 -11.73 10.49
N ARG A 397 10.75 -13.04 10.37
CA ARG A 397 9.52 -13.72 10.80
C ARG A 397 9.48 -14.07 12.30
N MET A 398 10.55 -13.80 13.06
CA MET A 398 10.65 -14.17 14.48
C MET A 398 9.64 -13.48 15.41
N ASN A 399 9.07 -12.33 15.02
CA ASN A 399 7.99 -11.67 15.76
C ASN A 399 6.65 -12.43 15.70
N TRP A 400 6.45 -13.34 14.75
CA TRP A 400 5.14 -13.97 14.57
C TRP A 400 4.86 -15.05 15.64
N PRO A 401 3.70 -15.03 16.34
CA PRO A 401 3.27 -16.15 17.16
C PRO A 401 3.11 -17.38 16.26
N CYS A 402 3.70 -18.52 16.64
CA CYS A 402 4.04 -19.56 15.67
C CYS A 402 2.89 -20.00 14.75
N ARG A 403 3.18 -20.07 13.44
CA ARG A 403 2.25 -20.53 12.39
C ARG A 403 1.58 -21.86 12.77
N ARG A 404 0.32 -22.02 12.39
CA ARG A 404 -0.54 -23.12 12.86
C ARG A 404 -0.23 -24.47 12.22
#